data_AF-A0A257WZS6-F1
#
_entry.id   AF-A0A257WZS6-F1
#
_cell.length_a   1.000
_cell.length_b   1.000
_cell.length_c   1.000
_cell.angle_alpha   90.00
_cell.angle_beta   90.00
_cell.angle_gamma   90.00
#
_symmetry.space_group_name_H-M   'P 1'
#
loop_
_entity.id
_entity.type
_entity.pdbx_description
1 polymer ?
#
loop_
_entity_poly.entity_id
_entity_poly.type
_entity_poly.pdbx_seq_one_letter_code
_entity_poly.pdbx_strand_id
1 'polypeptide(L)'
;MCGFLGWFRLPNTLWREEERALRRQALQMIMHRGPDDSSEAEAADWWMGFERLSILDLSDHGYTAVLGALLERAPVEQVLAGLRGMFAIAWQDAETGSVVLARDHFGIKPLYYRMSSAGELVYGSELRAVRKLGGKGQVSRVALAQYFQYGAVQNPETMFDDVQCLPPGHLLTWRAGKAEVRRWFQPAWPGRDAWVHDEVEQRRMVREGVLASVKAHLVSEVPVGVFLSGGLDSTLLVACMREAGQKSIQAFSIGYEENAGVPDESDAARRTAEYFGCEFVRERLTAAALESSLDGYLDQMDQPTGDALNT
;
A
#
# COMPACT_ATOMS: atom_id res chain seq x y z
N MET A 1 6.25 0.33 5.21
CA MET A 1 5.42 1.48 4.74
C MET A 1 4.43 1.75 5.83
N CYS A 2 4.17 2.99 6.26
CA CYS A 2 3.29 3.30 7.40
C CYS A 2 1.97 2.50 7.45
N GLY A 3 1.47 2.26 8.65
CA GLY A 3 0.18 1.63 8.91
C GLY A 3 -0.77 2.61 9.60
N PHE A 4 -2.07 2.44 9.37
CA PHE A 4 -3.08 3.20 10.10
C PHE A 4 -4.36 2.40 10.30
N LEU A 5 -5.12 2.79 11.32
CA LEU A 5 -6.42 2.23 11.67
C LEU A 5 -7.36 3.34 12.12
N GLY A 6 -8.65 3.12 11.96
CA GLY A 6 -9.65 3.98 12.57
C GLY A 6 -10.96 3.26 12.85
N TRP A 7 -11.66 3.74 13.86
CA TRP A 7 -12.97 3.23 14.28
C TRP A 7 -13.88 4.41 14.62
N PHE A 8 -14.94 4.56 13.84
CA PHE A 8 -15.93 5.64 13.93
C PHE A 8 -17.31 5.07 14.26
N ARG A 9 -18.02 5.73 15.17
CA ARG A 9 -19.33 5.31 15.68
C ARG A 9 -20.34 6.42 15.54
N LEU A 10 -21.61 6.07 15.77
CA LEU A 10 -22.65 7.07 15.93
C LEU A 10 -22.43 7.89 17.20
N PRO A 11 -22.80 9.19 17.20
CA PRO A 11 -22.72 10.04 18.37
C PRO A 11 -23.43 9.41 19.59
N ASN A 12 -22.89 9.68 20.79
CA ASN A 12 -23.37 9.15 22.08
C ASN A 12 -23.17 7.65 22.32
N THR A 13 -22.34 6.98 21.52
CA THR A 13 -21.97 5.58 21.77
C THR A 13 -20.66 5.54 22.58
N LEU A 14 -20.75 5.24 23.88
CA LEU A 14 -19.58 5.19 24.75
C LEU A 14 -18.68 3.99 24.43
N TRP A 15 -17.38 4.22 24.51
CA TRP A 15 -16.37 3.18 24.41
C TRP A 15 -16.34 2.27 25.63
N ARG A 16 -16.42 0.96 25.41
CA ARG A 16 -16.20 -0.05 26.45
C ARG A 16 -14.69 -0.20 26.70
N GLU A 17 -14.29 -0.58 27.92
CA GLU A 17 -12.88 -0.82 28.25
C GLU A 17 -12.26 -1.89 27.35
N GLU A 18 -12.99 -2.97 27.10
CA GLU A 18 -12.57 -4.06 26.20
C GLU A 18 -12.29 -3.54 24.77
N GLU A 19 -13.08 -2.58 24.29
CA GLU A 19 -12.90 -1.97 22.97
C GLU A 19 -11.62 -1.11 22.92
N ARG A 20 -11.26 -0.43 24.02
CA ARG A 20 -10.00 0.34 24.11
C ARG A 20 -8.79 -0.58 24.09
N ALA A 21 -8.83 -1.68 24.83
CA ALA A 21 -7.76 -2.68 24.81
C ALA A 21 -7.60 -3.31 23.42
N LEU A 22 -8.72 -3.57 22.73
CA LEU A 22 -8.74 -4.14 21.38
C LEU A 22 -8.05 -3.24 20.35
N ARG A 23 -8.23 -1.92 20.43
CA ARG A 23 -7.57 -0.94 19.55
C ARG A 23 -6.05 -0.99 19.66
N ARG A 24 -5.52 -0.98 20.88
CA ARG A 24 -4.07 -1.07 21.11
C ARG A 24 -3.50 -2.36 20.56
N GLN A 25 -4.20 -3.49 20.76
CA GLN A 25 -3.79 -4.77 20.17
C GLN A 25 -3.81 -4.72 18.65
N ALA A 26 -4.86 -4.17 18.03
CA ALA A 26 -4.97 -4.06 16.58
C ALA A 26 -3.88 -3.14 15.99
N LEU A 27 -3.57 -2.04 16.68
CA LEU A 27 -2.51 -1.11 16.29
C LEU A 27 -1.12 -1.79 16.37
N GLN A 28 -0.85 -2.55 17.44
CA GLN A 28 0.38 -3.36 17.54
C GLN A 28 0.54 -4.37 16.41
N MET A 29 -0.55 -4.96 15.89
CA MET A 29 -0.48 -5.90 14.76
C MET A 29 0.13 -5.25 13.50
N ILE A 30 -0.05 -3.94 13.34
CA ILE A 30 0.48 -3.19 12.19
C ILE A 30 1.78 -2.45 12.47
N MET A 31 2.40 -2.60 13.65
CA MET A 31 3.65 -1.90 14.01
C MET A 31 4.81 -2.21 13.04
N HIS A 32 4.87 -3.42 12.49
CA HIS A 32 5.88 -3.83 11.50
C HIS A 32 5.86 -2.95 10.23
N ARG A 33 4.75 -2.26 9.94
CA ARG A 33 4.62 -1.29 8.86
C ARG A 33 5.35 0.02 9.11
N GLY A 34 5.36 0.45 10.37
CA GLY A 34 5.86 1.73 10.83
C GLY A 34 6.50 1.62 12.21
N PRO A 35 7.71 1.04 12.29
CA PRO A 35 8.35 0.73 13.57
C PRO A 35 8.97 1.95 14.27
N ASP A 36 9.02 3.12 13.63
CA ASP A 36 9.79 4.26 14.13
C ASP A 36 9.03 5.05 15.18
N ASP A 37 7.71 5.14 15.04
CA ASP A 37 6.86 5.92 15.92
C ASP A 37 5.38 5.48 15.85
N SER A 38 4.66 5.64 16.95
CA SER A 38 3.25 5.24 17.09
C SER A 38 2.45 6.37 17.74
N SER A 39 1.30 6.68 17.16
CA SER A 39 0.42 7.73 17.66
C SER A 39 -1.06 7.32 17.61
N GLU A 40 -1.82 7.85 18.57
CA GLU A 40 -3.26 7.64 18.67
C GLU A 40 -3.97 8.97 18.91
N ALA A 41 -5.15 9.14 18.31
CA ALA A 41 -6.06 10.23 18.60
C ALA A 41 -7.47 9.67 18.80
N GLU A 42 -8.22 10.23 19.75
CA GLU A 42 -9.62 9.85 19.97
C GLU A 42 -10.51 11.00 20.40
N ALA A 43 -11.79 10.83 20.13
CA ALA A 43 -12.89 11.57 20.71
C ALA A 43 -13.95 10.62 21.28
N ALA A 44 -15.10 11.16 21.68
CA ALA A 44 -16.18 10.37 22.27
C ALA A 44 -16.71 9.26 21.33
N ASP A 45 -16.69 9.51 20.02
CA ASP A 45 -17.32 8.68 18.99
C ASP A 45 -16.35 8.18 17.91
N TRP A 46 -15.05 8.52 17.99
CA TRP A 46 -14.05 8.02 17.05
C TRP A 46 -12.67 7.80 17.67
N TRP A 47 -11.88 6.94 17.03
CA TRP A 47 -10.47 6.71 17.31
C TRP A 47 -9.71 6.50 16.01
N MET A 48 -8.47 6.98 15.99
CA MET A 48 -7.51 6.78 14.90
C MET A 48 -6.15 6.42 15.50
N GLY A 49 -5.46 5.45 14.88
CA GLY A 49 -4.10 5.06 15.22
C GLY A 49 -3.20 5.07 13.98
N PHE A 50 -1.93 5.43 14.16
CA PHE A 50 -0.96 5.55 13.09
C PHE A 50 0.42 5.02 13.53
N GLU A 51 0.99 4.12 12.72
CA GLU A 51 2.34 3.56 12.85
C GLU A 51 3.22 4.12 11.74
N ARG A 52 4.26 4.85 12.10
CA ARG A 52 5.08 5.65 11.18
C ARG A 52 6.36 4.92 10.78
N LEU A 53 6.60 4.85 9.48
CA LEU A 53 7.93 4.62 8.90
C LEU A 53 8.43 5.94 8.31
N SER A 54 9.51 6.45 8.86
CA SER A 54 10.08 7.77 8.58
C SER A 54 11.00 7.68 7.37
N ILE A 55 10.49 8.09 6.21
CA ILE A 55 11.24 8.11 4.94
C ILE A 55 11.61 9.54 4.51
N LEU A 56 10.74 10.50 4.83
CA LEU A 56 10.87 11.92 4.55
C LEU A 56 10.53 12.71 5.81
N ASP A 57 11.34 13.74 6.08
CA ASP A 57 11.32 14.51 7.32
C ASP A 57 11.47 13.59 8.54
N LEU A 58 12.71 13.21 8.85
CA LEU A 58 12.99 12.27 9.96
C LEU A 58 12.73 12.86 11.36
N SER A 59 12.21 14.09 11.46
CA SER A 59 11.85 14.67 12.76
C SER A 59 10.54 14.10 13.31
N ASP A 60 10.31 14.35 14.60
CA ASP A 60 9.05 14.04 15.30
C ASP A 60 7.86 14.85 14.78
N HIS A 61 8.08 15.82 13.89
CA HIS A 61 7.04 16.64 13.27
C HIS A 61 6.78 16.28 11.80
N GLY A 62 7.55 15.34 11.24
CA GLY A 62 7.47 14.92 9.84
C GLY A 62 6.26 14.06 9.48
N TYR A 63 5.19 14.12 10.27
CA TYR A 63 3.87 13.69 9.79
C TYR A 63 3.49 14.58 8.61
N THR A 64 2.64 14.10 7.69
CA THR A 64 2.31 14.76 6.41
C THR A 64 1.49 16.05 6.61
N ALA A 65 2.03 17.04 7.33
CA ALA A 65 1.36 18.27 7.77
C ALA A 65 0.88 19.12 6.59
N VAL A 66 1.59 19.08 5.47
CA VAL A 66 1.20 19.73 4.22
C VAL A 66 -0.13 19.16 3.70
N LEU A 67 -0.31 17.84 3.73
CA LEU A 67 -1.54 17.22 3.25
C LEU A 67 -2.74 17.58 4.14
N GLY A 68 -2.56 17.57 5.47
CA GLY A 68 -3.58 18.03 6.42
C GLY A 68 -3.98 19.49 6.15
N ALA A 69 -2.99 20.38 6.02
CA ALA A 69 -3.23 21.79 5.75
C ALA A 69 -3.93 22.05 4.39
N LEU A 70 -3.69 21.20 3.38
CA LEU A 70 -4.40 21.25 2.09
C LEU A 70 -5.85 20.78 2.22
N LEU A 71 -6.10 19.69 2.96
CA LEU A 71 -7.43 19.13 3.19
C LEU A 71 -8.32 20.07 4.02
N GLU A 72 -7.73 20.89 4.89
CA GLU A 72 -8.45 21.96 5.61
C GLU A 72 -8.88 23.13 4.70
N ARG A 73 -8.18 23.35 3.58
CA ARG A 73 -8.32 24.56 2.75
C ARG A 73 -9.06 24.34 1.44
N ALA A 74 -9.24 23.09 1.03
CA ALA A 74 -9.84 22.75 -0.25
C ALA A 74 -10.65 21.44 -0.16
N PRO A 75 -11.66 21.27 -1.03
CA PRO A 75 -12.38 20.01 -1.16
C PRO A 75 -11.42 18.84 -1.40
N VAL A 76 -11.70 17.69 -0.79
CA VAL A 76 -10.82 16.52 -0.84
C VAL A 76 -10.51 16.12 -2.28
N GLU A 77 -11.49 16.11 -3.17
CA GLU A 77 -11.32 15.75 -4.58
C GLU A 77 -10.33 16.67 -5.29
N GLN A 78 -10.34 17.97 -4.96
CA GLN A 78 -9.39 18.93 -5.54
C GLN A 78 -7.97 18.65 -5.04
N VAL A 79 -7.80 18.33 -3.76
CA VAL A 79 -6.50 17.94 -3.20
C VAL A 79 -6.00 16.66 -3.87
N LEU A 80 -6.83 15.62 -3.95
CA LEU A 80 -6.50 14.33 -4.55
C LEU A 80 -6.07 14.47 -6.02
N ALA A 81 -6.75 15.30 -6.81
CA ALA A 81 -6.40 15.56 -8.20
C ALA A 81 -5.00 16.18 -8.38
N GLY A 82 -4.47 16.85 -7.36
CA GLY A 82 -3.11 17.40 -7.35
C GLY A 82 -2.04 16.44 -6.86
N LEU A 83 -2.41 15.28 -6.27
CA LEU A 83 -1.46 14.33 -5.73
C LEU A 83 -0.90 13.43 -6.85
N ARG A 84 0.42 13.24 -6.86
CA ARG A 84 1.09 12.26 -7.72
C ARG A 84 1.92 11.31 -6.88
N GLY A 85 1.39 10.12 -6.62
CA GLY A 85 2.08 9.09 -5.85
C GLY A 85 1.15 8.00 -5.38
N MET A 86 1.70 7.13 -4.53
CA MET A 86 1.00 6.05 -3.85
C MET A 86 0.53 6.50 -2.46
N PHE A 87 -0.75 6.32 -2.15
CA PHE A 87 -1.32 6.77 -0.89
C PHE A 87 -2.60 6.01 -0.53
N ALA A 88 -2.80 5.87 0.77
CA ALA A 88 -4.07 5.56 1.39
C ALA A 88 -4.23 6.57 2.52
N ILE A 89 -5.28 7.38 2.46
CA ILE A 89 -5.50 8.54 3.33
C ILE A 89 -6.79 8.31 4.11
N ALA A 90 -6.78 8.66 5.39
CA ALA A 90 -7.98 8.85 6.18
C ALA A 90 -7.97 10.27 6.75
N TRP A 91 -9.05 11.01 6.51
CA TRP A 91 -9.22 12.38 6.95
C TRP A 91 -10.53 12.52 7.70
N GLN A 92 -10.45 13.01 8.94
CA GLN A 92 -11.62 13.31 9.77
C GLN A 92 -11.82 14.82 9.77
N ASP A 93 -12.97 15.26 9.27
CA ASP A 93 -13.35 16.67 9.26
C ASP A 93 -14.13 16.99 10.53
N ALA A 94 -13.50 17.75 11.42
CA ALA A 94 -14.07 18.16 12.71
C ALA A 94 -15.30 19.07 12.58
N GLU A 95 -15.44 19.84 11.50
CA GLU A 95 -16.59 20.73 11.29
C GLU A 95 -17.82 19.96 10.85
N THR A 96 -17.63 19.00 9.92
CA THR A 96 -18.76 18.23 9.36
C THR A 96 -19.05 16.93 10.09
N GLY A 97 -18.10 16.46 10.91
CA GLY A 97 -18.11 15.15 11.56
C GLY A 97 -17.98 13.98 10.57
N SER A 98 -17.53 14.25 9.35
CA SER A 98 -17.37 13.23 8.31
C SER A 98 -15.96 12.65 8.31
N VAL A 99 -15.84 11.45 7.76
CA VAL A 99 -14.55 10.82 7.47
C VAL A 99 -14.47 10.54 5.99
N VAL A 100 -13.36 10.93 5.38
CA VAL A 100 -13.03 10.58 4.00
C VAL A 100 -11.85 9.62 4.00
N LEU A 101 -12.06 8.45 3.42
CA LEU A 101 -11.00 7.50 3.08
C LEU A 101 -10.71 7.65 1.60
N ALA A 102 -9.45 7.76 1.19
CA ALA A 102 -9.07 7.89 -0.21
C ALA A 102 -7.90 6.96 -0.54
N ARG A 103 -8.04 6.21 -1.64
CA ARG A 103 -7.00 5.34 -2.16
C ARG A 103 -6.46 5.88 -3.48
N ASP A 104 -5.15 5.74 -3.68
CA ASP A 104 -4.47 6.23 -4.87
C ASP A 104 -5.01 5.66 -6.19
N HIS A 105 -4.62 6.33 -7.27
CA HIS A 105 -4.98 6.08 -8.67
C HIS A 105 -5.05 4.60 -9.05
N PHE A 106 -4.07 3.80 -8.60
CA PHE A 106 -3.90 2.41 -9.00
C PHE A 106 -3.97 1.42 -7.82
N GLY A 107 -4.28 1.92 -6.62
CA GLY A 107 -4.44 1.09 -5.42
C GLY A 107 -3.13 0.52 -4.89
N ILE A 108 -2.01 1.21 -5.09
CA ILE A 108 -0.68 0.77 -4.66
C ILE A 108 -0.63 0.60 -3.14
N LYS A 109 -1.19 1.54 -2.38
CA LYS A 109 -1.34 1.36 -0.92
C LYS A 109 -2.64 0.62 -0.61
N PRO A 110 -2.63 -0.40 0.27
CA PRO A 110 -3.85 -1.08 0.71
C PRO A 110 -4.69 -0.18 1.61
N LEU A 111 -6.02 -0.35 1.52
CA LEU A 111 -7.00 0.33 2.35
C LEU A 111 -8.26 -0.51 2.43
N TYR A 112 -8.49 -1.10 3.60
CA TYR A 112 -9.64 -1.94 3.90
C TYR A 112 -10.63 -1.20 4.78
N TYR A 113 -11.90 -1.49 4.62
CA TYR A 113 -12.95 -0.96 5.49
C TYR A 113 -14.08 -1.96 5.69
N ARG A 114 -14.79 -1.81 6.81
CA ARG A 114 -16.04 -2.51 7.10
C ARG A 114 -17.07 -1.55 7.66
N MET A 115 -18.32 -1.83 7.35
CA MET A 115 -19.48 -1.18 7.93
C MET A 115 -20.19 -2.16 8.85
N SER A 116 -20.44 -1.78 10.10
CA SER A 116 -21.29 -2.58 10.98
C SER A 116 -22.77 -2.35 10.67
N SER A 117 -23.63 -3.29 11.08
CA SER A 117 -25.09 -3.11 10.98
C SER A 117 -25.61 -1.94 11.82
N ALA A 118 -24.84 -1.50 12.82
CA ALA A 118 -25.11 -0.32 13.63
C ALA A 118 -24.60 0.99 12.98
N GLY A 119 -24.02 0.92 11.78
CA GLY A 119 -23.48 2.08 11.05
C GLY A 119 -22.05 2.48 11.44
N GLU A 120 -21.36 1.70 12.27
CA GLU A 120 -19.96 1.99 12.62
C GLU A 120 -19.06 1.72 11.42
N LEU A 121 -18.08 2.60 11.20
CA LEU A 121 -17.03 2.42 10.21
C LEU A 121 -15.75 1.98 10.91
N VAL A 122 -15.11 0.93 10.43
CA VAL A 122 -13.75 0.56 10.78
C VAL A 122 -12.93 0.47 9.51
N TYR A 123 -11.72 1.01 9.52
CA TYR A 123 -10.80 0.95 8.38
C TYR A 123 -9.37 0.73 8.81
N GLY A 124 -8.53 0.34 7.86
CA GLY A 124 -7.10 0.18 8.11
C GLY A 124 -6.29 -0.17 6.88
N SER A 125 -4.97 -0.12 7.03
CA SER A 125 -4.03 -0.55 5.99
C SER A 125 -3.95 -2.07 5.83
N GLU A 126 -4.45 -2.83 6.80
CA GLU A 126 -4.39 -4.30 6.81
C GLU A 126 -5.73 -4.94 7.16
N LEU A 127 -6.06 -6.01 6.44
CA LEU A 127 -7.32 -6.75 6.58
C LEU A 127 -7.41 -7.40 7.95
N ARG A 128 -6.34 -8.05 8.44
CA ARG A 128 -6.33 -8.70 9.76
C ARG A 128 -6.61 -7.72 10.90
N ALA A 129 -6.09 -6.51 10.81
CA ALA A 129 -6.29 -5.47 11.82
C ALA A 129 -7.72 -4.90 11.79
N VAL A 130 -8.29 -4.69 10.60
CA VAL A 130 -9.71 -4.33 10.45
C VAL A 130 -10.62 -5.42 11.01
N ARG A 131 -10.30 -6.70 10.79
CA ARG A 131 -11.07 -7.82 11.36
C ARG A 131 -10.94 -7.92 12.87
N LYS A 132 -9.76 -7.64 13.43
CA LYS A 132 -9.57 -7.57 14.88
C LYS A 132 -10.55 -6.56 15.51
N LEU A 133 -10.81 -5.44 14.84
CA LEU A 133 -11.74 -4.38 15.27
C LEU A 133 -13.21 -4.67 14.88
N GLY A 134 -13.66 -5.88 15.17
CA GLY A 134 -15.08 -6.25 15.09
C GLY A 134 -15.52 -6.92 13.79
N GLY A 135 -14.59 -7.45 13.00
CA GLY A 135 -14.89 -8.35 11.89
C GLY A 135 -15.45 -9.68 12.40
N LYS A 136 -16.59 -10.07 11.85
CA LYS A 136 -17.30 -11.33 12.16
C LYS A 136 -17.65 -12.12 10.91
N GLY A 137 -17.25 -11.61 9.75
CA GLY A 137 -17.53 -12.21 8.46
C GLY A 137 -16.91 -13.58 8.30
N GLN A 138 -17.59 -14.37 7.50
CA GLN A 138 -17.18 -15.70 7.12
C GLN A 138 -16.34 -15.64 5.85
N VAL A 139 -15.70 -16.75 5.52
CA VAL A 139 -15.01 -16.87 4.23
C VAL A 139 -16.03 -16.72 3.11
N SER A 140 -15.82 -15.73 2.24
CA SER A 140 -16.71 -15.43 1.12
C SER A 140 -16.58 -16.49 0.04
N ARG A 141 -17.70 -17.13 -0.33
CA ARG A 141 -17.74 -18.09 -1.44
C ARG A 141 -17.38 -17.45 -2.78
N VAL A 142 -17.70 -16.16 -2.94
CA VAL A 142 -17.34 -15.39 -4.14
C VAL A 142 -15.84 -15.16 -4.19
N ALA A 143 -15.24 -14.74 -3.08
CA ALA A 143 -13.80 -14.52 -3.00
C ALA A 143 -13.01 -15.82 -3.17
N LEU A 144 -13.51 -16.93 -2.62
CA LEU A 144 -12.91 -18.25 -2.80
C LEU A 144 -12.94 -18.70 -4.28
N ALA A 145 -14.06 -18.46 -4.97
CA ALA A 145 -14.16 -18.73 -6.40
C ALA A 145 -13.20 -17.84 -7.22
N GLN A 146 -13.08 -16.56 -6.88
CA GLN A 146 -12.10 -15.66 -7.51
C GLN A 146 -10.66 -16.13 -7.29
N TYR A 147 -10.32 -16.54 -6.07
CA TYR A 147 -8.99 -17.07 -5.76
C TYR A 147 -8.66 -18.30 -6.60
N PHE A 148 -9.56 -19.28 -6.70
CA PHE A 148 -9.32 -20.46 -7.55
C PHE A 148 -9.29 -20.13 -9.04
N GLN A 149 -9.99 -19.09 -9.49
CA GLN A 149 -10.04 -18.70 -10.89
C GLN A 149 -8.86 -17.83 -11.34
N TYR A 150 -8.38 -16.94 -10.48
CA TYR A 150 -7.42 -15.88 -10.81
C TYR A 150 -6.12 -15.93 -9.99
N GLY A 151 -6.02 -16.81 -9.00
CA GLY A 151 -4.91 -16.83 -8.05
C GLY A 151 -4.94 -15.68 -7.03
N ALA A 152 -5.96 -14.83 -7.03
CA ALA A 152 -6.09 -13.72 -6.06
C ALA A 152 -7.55 -13.27 -5.93
N VAL A 153 -7.90 -12.73 -4.77
CA VAL A 153 -9.19 -12.06 -4.55
C VAL A 153 -9.17 -10.68 -5.21
N GLN A 154 -10.19 -10.37 -6.00
CA GLN A 154 -10.25 -9.13 -6.79
C GLN A 154 -10.98 -8.03 -6.01
N ASN A 155 -10.46 -6.80 -6.02
CA ASN A 155 -11.14 -5.64 -5.45
C ASN A 155 -12.56 -5.48 -6.08
N PRO A 156 -13.57 -5.02 -5.33
CA PRO A 156 -13.55 -4.58 -3.92
C PRO A 156 -13.54 -5.73 -2.88
N GLU A 157 -13.53 -6.97 -3.31
CA GLU A 157 -13.80 -8.08 -2.42
C GLU A 157 -12.57 -8.40 -1.57
N THR A 158 -12.82 -8.97 -0.40
CA THR A 158 -11.77 -9.62 0.39
C THR A 158 -12.16 -11.07 0.65
N MET A 159 -11.24 -11.86 1.21
CA MET A 159 -11.54 -13.24 1.59
C MET A 159 -12.70 -13.34 2.61
N PHE A 160 -13.08 -12.24 3.27
CA PHE A 160 -14.18 -12.19 4.23
C PHE A 160 -15.35 -11.34 3.71
N ASP A 161 -16.57 -11.80 3.96
CA ASP A 161 -17.80 -11.20 3.42
C ASP A 161 -18.22 -9.88 4.08
N ASP A 162 -17.55 -9.46 5.16
CA ASP A 162 -17.86 -8.25 5.92
C ASP A 162 -16.79 -7.15 5.84
N VAL A 163 -15.71 -7.38 5.09
CA VAL A 163 -14.66 -6.40 4.86
C VAL A 163 -14.46 -6.22 3.35
N GLN A 164 -14.35 -4.97 2.93
CA GLN A 164 -14.08 -4.60 1.55
C GLN A 164 -12.73 -3.89 1.44
N CYS A 165 -12.08 -4.06 0.30
CA CYS A 165 -10.92 -3.28 -0.09
C CYS A 165 -11.41 -2.08 -0.90
N LEU A 166 -11.08 -0.85 -0.48
CA LEU A 166 -11.49 0.35 -1.22
C LEU A 166 -10.88 0.29 -2.63
N PRO A 167 -11.65 0.35 -3.72
CA PRO A 167 -11.06 0.17 -5.05
C PRO A 167 -10.03 1.27 -5.41
N PRO A 168 -9.10 0.99 -6.34
CA PRO A 168 -8.18 1.99 -6.89
C PRO A 168 -8.92 3.25 -7.37
N GLY A 169 -8.40 4.44 -7.07
CA GLY A 169 -8.98 5.71 -7.53
C GLY A 169 -10.36 6.03 -6.94
N HIS A 170 -10.70 5.43 -5.80
CA HIS A 170 -11.96 5.69 -5.09
C HIS A 170 -11.73 6.38 -3.75
N LEU A 171 -12.78 7.08 -3.32
CA LEU A 171 -12.94 7.61 -1.98
C LEU A 171 -14.21 7.04 -1.35
N LEU A 172 -14.19 6.90 -0.03
CA LEU A 172 -15.36 6.59 0.78
C LEU A 172 -15.60 7.77 1.72
N THR A 173 -16.79 8.33 1.67
CA THR A 173 -17.24 9.34 2.63
C THR A 173 -18.20 8.70 3.60
N TRP A 174 -17.86 8.69 4.89
CA TRP A 174 -18.73 8.25 5.96
C TRP A 174 -19.23 9.43 6.77
N ARG A 175 -20.53 9.45 7.06
CA ARG A 175 -21.15 10.45 7.94
C ARG A 175 -22.38 9.86 8.60
N ALA A 176 -22.45 9.98 9.93
CA ALA A 176 -23.61 9.61 10.73
C ALA A 176 -24.18 8.22 10.38
N GLY A 177 -23.30 7.23 10.25
CA GLY A 177 -23.69 5.84 10.01
C GLY A 177 -23.85 5.42 8.56
N LYS A 178 -23.67 6.35 7.60
CA LYS A 178 -23.81 6.08 6.17
C LYS A 178 -22.47 6.24 5.47
N ALA A 179 -22.11 5.28 4.63
CA ALA A 179 -20.94 5.33 3.77
C ALA A 179 -21.37 5.46 2.30
N GLU A 180 -20.67 6.31 1.56
CA GLU A 180 -20.81 6.44 0.12
C GLU A 180 -19.44 6.28 -0.54
N VAL A 181 -19.33 5.35 -1.48
CA VAL A 181 -18.11 5.13 -2.26
C VAL A 181 -18.25 5.82 -3.61
N ARG A 182 -17.28 6.66 -3.97
CA ARG A 182 -17.24 7.36 -5.26
C ARG A 182 -15.87 7.21 -5.91
N ARG A 183 -15.85 7.10 -7.23
CA ARG A 183 -14.62 7.13 -8.02
C ARG A 183 -14.20 8.59 -8.23
N TRP A 184 -13.01 8.96 -7.76
CA TRP A 184 -12.42 10.28 -7.99
C TRP A 184 -11.40 10.28 -9.13
N PHE A 185 -10.82 9.12 -9.45
CA PHE A 185 -9.89 8.96 -10.56
C PHE A 185 -10.35 7.86 -11.53
N GLN A 186 -10.31 8.16 -12.81
CA GLN A 186 -10.48 7.19 -13.88
C GLN A 186 -9.34 7.40 -14.88
N PRO A 187 -8.54 6.35 -15.18
CA PRO A 187 -7.55 6.43 -16.25
C PRO A 187 -8.22 6.84 -17.56
N ALA A 188 -7.72 7.91 -18.16
CA ALA A 188 -8.12 8.36 -19.49
C ALA A 188 -6.99 8.01 -20.47
N TRP A 189 -7.30 7.14 -21.44
CA TRP A 189 -6.36 6.76 -22.48
C TRP A 189 -6.66 7.56 -23.75
N PRO A 190 -5.66 8.17 -24.39
CA PRO A 190 -5.86 8.83 -25.67
C PRO A 190 -6.36 7.83 -26.72
N GLY A 191 -7.36 8.24 -27.50
CA GLY A 191 -7.80 7.48 -28.68
C GLY A 191 -6.69 7.36 -29.72
N ARG A 192 -6.86 6.46 -30.69
CA ARG A 192 -5.84 6.18 -31.72
C ARG A 192 -5.39 7.43 -32.48
N ASP A 193 -6.28 8.40 -32.67
CA ASP A 193 -6.00 9.65 -33.38
C ASP A 193 -5.02 10.57 -32.62
N ALA A 194 -4.85 10.35 -31.31
CA ALA A 194 -3.90 11.08 -30.47
C ALA A 194 -2.60 10.30 -30.24
N TRP A 195 -2.40 9.17 -30.94
CA TRP A 195 -1.16 8.40 -30.82
C TRP A 195 -0.03 9.10 -31.57
N VAL A 196 1.13 9.16 -30.94
CA VAL A 196 2.36 9.55 -31.61
C VAL A 196 2.78 8.40 -32.52
N HIS A 197 2.93 8.66 -33.81
CA HIS A 197 3.31 7.64 -34.80
C HIS A 197 4.80 7.63 -35.14
N ASP A 198 5.52 8.70 -34.82
CA ASP A 198 6.96 8.77 -35.02
C ASP A 198 7.71 7.93 -33.96
N GLU A 199 8.46 6.93 -34.41
CA GLU A 199 9.16 5.97 -33.53
C GLU A 199 10.26 6.64 -32.69
N VAL A 200 10.91 7.68 -33.22
CA VAL A 200 11.94 8.42 -32.49
C VAL A 200 11.30 9.17 -31.32
N GLU A 201 10.18 9.84 -31.57
CA GLU A 201 9.43 10.56 -30.55
C GLU A 201 8.81 9.61 -29.52
N GLN A 202 8.26 8.46 -29.94
CA GLN A 202 7.77 7.44 -29.02
C GLN A 202 8.87 6.98 -28.03
N ARG A 203 10.06 6.65 -28.55
CA ARG A 203 11.20 6.25 -27.71
C ARG A 203 11.61 7.36 -26.75
N ARG A 204 11.64 8.60 -27.21
CA ARG A 204 11.95 9.77 -26.38
C ARG A 204 10.94 9.93 -25.24
N MET A 205 9.64 9.91 -25.55
CA MET A 205 8.56 10.06 -24.57
C MET A 205 8.55 8.96 -23.52
N VAL A 206 8.73 7.69 -23.93
CA VAL A 206 8.81 6.56 -22.99
C VAL A 206 10.02 6.72 -22.06
N ARG A 207 11.20 7.00 -22.62
CA ARG A 207 12.43 7.20 -21.83
C ARG A 207 12.28 8.33 -20.83
N GLU A 208 11.78 9.48 -21.26
CA GLU A 208 11.55 10.63 -20.38
C GLU A 208 10.51 10.35 -19.31
N GLY A 209 9.41 9.69 -19.65
CA GLY A 209 8.36 9.32 -18.70
C GLY A 209 8.87 8.37 -17.62
N VAL A 210 9.59 7.31 -18.00
CA VAL A 210 10.19 6.35 -17.05
C VAL A 210 11.23 7.04 -16.18
N LEU A 211 12.15 7.82 -16.76
CA LEU A 211 13.17 8.54 -16.00
C LEU A 211 12.56 9.55 -15.03
N ALA A 212 11.52 10.30 -15.45
CA ALA A 212 10.82 11.24 -14.60
C ALA A 212 10.10 10.53 -13.43
N SER A 213 9.50 9.36 -13.70
CA SER A 213 8.90 8.52 -12.66
C SER A 213 9.96 8.07 -11.65
N VAL A 214 11.08 7.51 -12.10
CA VAL A 214 12.17 7.07 -11.22
C VAL A 214 12.72 8.23 -10.39
N LYS A 215 12.99 9.39 -11.00
CA LYS A 215 13.43 10.59 -10.27
C LYS A 215 12.45 10.99 -9.15
N ALA A 216 11.15 10.91 -9.41
CA ALA A 216 10.13 11.23 -8.40
C ALA A 216 10.11 10.23 -7.24
N HIS A 217 10.50 8.98 -7.46
CA HIS A 217 10.54 7.93 -6.43
C HIS A 217 11.89 7.86 -5.69
N LEU A 218 12.88 8.66 -6.10
CA LEU A 218 14.19 8.78 -5.41
C LEU A 218 14.21 9.84 -4.30
N VAL A 219 13.09 10.55 -4.08
CA VAL A 219 12.97 11.53 -3.00
C VAL A 219 12.87 10.77 -1.68
N SER A 220 13.96 10.76 -0.92
CA SER A 220 14.11 10.03 0.35
C SER A 220 15.22 10.66 1.20
N GLU A 221 15.05 10.70 2.52
CA GLU A 221 16.11 11.05 3.49
C GLU A 221 16.82 9.81 4.05
N VAL A 222 16.32 8.62 3.72
CA VAL A 222 16.94 7.33 4.04
C VAL A 222 17.48 6.64 2.77
N PRO A 223 18.41 5.67 2.89
CA PRO A 223 18.95 4.94 1.75
C PRO A 223 17.86 4.28 0.90
N VAL A 224 18.03 4.32 -0.42
CA VAL A 224 17.10 3.71 -1.39
C VAL A 224 17.80 2.53 -2.07
N GLY A 225 17.23 1.34 -1.90
CA GLY A 225 17.62 0.12 -2.63
C GLY A 225 16.71 -0.18 -3.81
N VAL A 226 17.06 -1.21 -4.57
CA VAL A 226 16.27 -1.71 -5.70
C VAL A 226 16.23 -3.23 -5.69
N PHE A 227 15.04 -3.80 -5.92
CA PHE A 227 14.92 -5.22 -6.23
C PHE A 227 15.33 -5.46 -7.67
N LEU A 228 16.33 -6.32 -7.87
CA LEU A 228 16.92 -6.62 -9.17
C LEU A 228 16.70 -8.09 -9.53
N SER A 229 15.96 -8.30 -10.62
CA SER A 229 15.77 -9.60 -11.25
C SER A 229 16.65 -9.72 -12.50
N GLY A 230 16.54 -10.84 -13.23
CA GLY A 230 17.15 -10.97 -14.55
C GLY A 230 16.40 -10.24 -15.66
N GLY A 231 15.24 -9.63 -15.34
CA GLY A 231 14.32 -9.02 -16.28
C GLY A 231 14.69 -7.61 -16.75
N LEU A 232 14.04 -7.19 -17.84
CA LEU A 232 14.23 -5.87 -18.44
C LEU A 232 13.75 -4.75 -17.50
N ASP A 233 12.65 -4.93 -16.80
CA ASP A 233 12.01 -3.86 -16.03
C ASP A 233 12.87 -3.38 -14.86
N SER A 234 13.35 -4.31 -14.04
CA SER A 234 14.26 -4.00 -12.92
C SER A 234 15.61 -3.47 -13.41
N THR A 235 16.10 -3.98 -14.56
CA THR A 235 17.28 -3.44 -15.26
C THR A 235 17.08 -1.98 -15.67
N LEU A 236 15.91 -1.63 -16.23
CA LEU A 236 15.57 -0.26 -16.61
C LEU A 236 15.50 0.68 -15.39
N LEU A 237 15.00 0.19 -14.24
CA LEU A 237 15.00 0.96 -13.00
C LEU A 237 16.43 1.32 -12.58
N VAL A 238 17.34 0.34 -12.53
CA VAL A 238 18.76 0.58 -12.18
C VAL A 238 19.41 1.57 -13.14
N ALA A 239 19.19 1.40 -14.45
CA ALA A 239 19.72 2.32 -15.46
C ALA A 239 19.22 3.76 -15.25
N CYS A 240 17.92 3.94 -14.99
CA CYS A 240 17.32 5.23 -14.71
C CYS A 240 17.81 5.83 -13.37
N MET A 241 18.01 5.01 -12.34
CA MET A 241 18.58 5.48 -11.06
C MET A 241 19.99 6.01 -11.25
N ARG A 242 20.83 5.31 -12.03
CA ARG A 242 22.17 5.77 -12.40
C ARG A 242 22.14 7.08 -13.16
N GLU A 243 21.29 7.18 -14.17
CA GLU A 243 21.11 8.41 -14.94
C GLU A 243 20.56 9.57 -14.10
N ALA A 244 19.73 9.28 -13.10
CA ALA A 244 19.24 10.25 -12.13
C ALA A 244 20.33 10.71 -11.13
N GLY A 245 21.55 10.15 -11.20
CA GLY A 245 22.70 10.57 -10.41
C GLY A 245 22.95 9.74 -9.15
N GLN A 246 22.25 8.62 -8.95
CA GLN A 246 22.52 7.72 -7.83
C GLN A 246 23.90 7.08 -7.95
N LYS A 247 24.75 7.30 -6.93
CA LYS A 247 26.17 6.88 -6.93
C LYS A 247 26.41 5.55 -6.22
N SER A 248 25.70 5.27 -5.13
CA SER A 248 25.65 3.95 -4.51
C SER A 248 24.23 3.44 -4.65
N ILE A 249 24.09 2.29 -5.31
CA ILE A 249 22.80 1.61 -5.49
C ILE A 249 22.98 0.23 -4.89
N GLN A 250 22.20 -0.08 -3.87
CA GLN A 250 22.10 -1.42 -3.31
C GLN A 250 21.05 -2.19 -4.10
N ALA A 251 21.47 -3.28 -4.73
CA ALA A 251 20.63 -4.12 -5.57
C ALA A 251 20.43 -5.48 -4.90
N PHE A 252 19.18 -5.86 -4.65
CA PHE A 252 18.82 -7.07 -3.92
C PHE A 252 18.15 -8.08 -4.84
N SER A 253 18.56 -9.34 -4.77
CA SER A 253 17.98 -10.43 -5.54
C SER A 253 17.83 -11.68 -4.68
N ILE A 254 16.77 -12.46 -4.93
CA ILE A 254 16.59 -13.77 -4.33
C ILE A 254 17.03 -14.82 -5.34
N GLY A 255 17.96 -15.68 -4.95
CA GLY A 255 18.36 -16.88 -5.69
C GLY A 255 17.76 -18.14 -5.06
N TYR A 256 17.67 -19.20 -5.85
CA TYR A 256 17.04 -20.46 -5.43
C TYR A 256 18.05 -21.61 -5.41
N GLU A 257 17.68 -22.73 -4.80
CA GLU A 257 18.46 -23.96 -4.92
C GLU A 257 18.25 -24.61 -6.30
N GLU A 258 19.27 -25.33 -6.80
CA GLU A 258 19.20 -25.97 -8.13
C GLU A 258 18.01 -26.94 -8.28
N ASN A 259 17.54 -27.50 -7.16
CA ASN A 259 16.40 -28.42 -7.09
C ASN A 259 15.07 -27.74 -6.74
N ALA A 260 14.99 -26.39 -6.74
CA ALA A 260 13.79 -25.66 -6.38
C ALA A 260 12.64 -25.78 -7.41
N GLY A 261 12.91 -26.33 -8.60
CA GLY A 261 11.91 -26.50 -9.65
C GLY A 261 11.51 -25.22 -10.39
N VAL A 262 12.19 -24.11 -10.09
CA VAL A 262 12.04 -22.81 -10.77
C VAL A 262 13.40 -22.30 -11.25
N PRO A 263 13.47 -21.55 -12.37
CA PRO A 263 14.72 -20.95 -12.82
C PRO A 263 15.27 -19.93 -11.82
N ASP A 264 16.58 -19.99 -11.56
CA ASP A 264 17.28 -18.95 -10.79
C ASP A 264 17.79 -17.84 -11.73
N GLU A 265 17.23 -16.64 -11.58
CA GLU A 265 17.62 -15.46 -12.36
C GLU A 265 18.72 -14.62 -11.69
N SER A 266 19.14 -14.97 -10.47
CA SER A 266 20.03 -14.15 -9.65
C SER A 266 21.41 -13.94 -10.29
N ASP A 267 21.89 -14.86 -11.13
CA ASP A 267 23.12 -14.68 -11.88
C ASP A 267 22.97 -13.66 -13.03
N ALA A 268 21.78 -13.54 -13.62
CA ALA A 268 21.50 -12.47 -14.57
C ALA A 268 21.42 -11.11 -13.85
N ALA A 269 20.74 -11.06 -12.71
CA ALA A 269 20.70 -9.88 -11.84
C ALA A 269 22.11 -9.43 -11.43
N ARG A 270 22.99 -10.37 -11.05
CA ARG A 270 24.40 -10.09 -10.70
C ARG A 270 25.15 -9.41 -11.85
N ARG A 271 25.02 -9.92 -13.08
CA ARG A 271 25.68 -9.32 -14.25
C ARG A 271 25.19 -7.90 -14.52
N THR A 272 23.89 -7.65 -14.35
CA THR A 272 23.32 -6.30 -14.45
C THR A 272 23.86 -5.38 -13.35
N ALA A 273 23.92 -5.86 -12.12
CA ALA A 273 24.49 -5.12 -10.99
C ALA A 273 25.97 -4.76 -11.25
N GLU A 274 26.78 -5.70 -11.72
CA GLU A 274 28.18 -5.48 -12.09
C GLU A 274 28.33 -4.44 -13.20
N TYR A 275 27.52 -4.54 -14.25
CA TYR A 275 27.53 -3.59 -15.36
C TYR A 275 27.24 -2.17 -14.90
N PHE A 276 26.27 -1.99 -14.00
CA PHE A 276 25.93 -0.69 -13.42
C PHE A 276 26.73 -0.36 -12.15
N GLY A 277 27.71 -1.17 -11.74
CA GLY A 277 28.52 -0.96 -10.52
C GLY A 277 27.73 -0.89 -9.21
N CYS A 278 26.62 -1.63 -9.10
CA CYS A 278 25.78 -1.68 -7.91
C CYS A 278 26.41 -2.54 -6.81
N GLU A 279 26.09 -2.25 -5.55
CA GLU A 279 26.35 -3.13 -4.42
C GLU A 279 25.32 -4.27 -4.43
N PHE A 280 25.73 -5.44 -4.93
CA PHE A 280 24.82 -6.56 -5.14
C PHE A 280 24.73 -7.47 -3.91
N VAL A 281 23.51 -7.68 -3.42
CA VAL A 281 23.19 -8.63 -2.36
C VAL A 281 22.30 -9.72 -2.94
N ARG A 282 22.76 -10.96 -2.83
CA ARG A 282 21.98 -12.15 -3.17
C ARG A 282 21.62 -12.91 -1.91
N GLU A 283 20.33 -12.96 -1.62
CA GLU A 283 19.76 -13.84 -0.60
C GLU A 283 19.47 -15.20 -1.25
N ARG A 284 19.96 -16.31 -0.69
CA ARG A 284 19.63 -17.65 -1.23
C ARG A 284 18.50 -18.25 -0.42
N LEU A 285 17.34 -18.44 -1.05
CA LEU A 285 16.20 -19.10 -0.45
C LEU A 285 16.34 -20.62 -0.57
N THR A 286 16.42 -21.30 0.58
CA THR A 286 16.46 -22.77 0.66
C THR A 286 15.11 -23.32 1.13
N ALA A 287 14.86 -24.60 0.83
CA ALA A 287 13.63 -25.25 1.30
C ALA A 287 13.52 -25.23 2.84
N ALA A 288 14.64 -25.47 3.54
CA ALA A 288 14.68 -25.44 5.00
C ALA A 288 14.43 -24.04 5.58
N ALA A 289 15.00 -22.99 4.95
CA ALA A 289 14.75 -21.61 5.36
C ALA A 289 13.27 -21.24 5.18
N LEU A 290 12.68 -21.63 4.05
CA LEU A 290 11.27 -21.41 3.77
C LEU A 290 10.38 -22.15 4.79
N GLU A 291 10.63 -23.43 5.03
CA GLU A 291 9.88 -24.25 6.00
C GLU A 291 9.94 -23.63 7.39
N SER A 292 11.12 -23.19 7.84
CA SER A 292 11.30 -22.58 9.17
C SER A 292 10.58 -21.24 9.35
N SER A 293 10.28 -20.55 8.25
CA SER A 293 9.68 -19.20 8.26
C SER A 293 8.24 -19.18 7.75
N LEU A 294 7.69 -20.33 7.34
CA LEU A 294 6.41 -20.43 6.64
C LEU A 294 5.26 -19.83 7.44
N ASP A 295 5.15 -20.18 8.73
CA ASP A 295 4.11 -19.64 9.60
C ASP A 295 4.20 -18.11 9.70
N GLY A 296 5.42 -17.57 9.80
CA GLY A 296 5.65 -16.13 9.81
C GLY A 296 5.21 -15.45 8.51
N TYR A 297 5.47 -16.06 7.35
CA TYR A 297 4.98 -15.55 6.07
C TYR A 297 3.45 -15.54 6.02
N LEU A 298 2.83 -16.67 6.38
CA LEU A 298 1.36 -16.80 6.37
C LEU A 298 0.70 -15.83 7.34
N ASP A 299 1.32 -15.57 8.50
CA ASP A 299 0.83 -14.61 9.48
C ASP A 299 0.85 -13.18 8.94
N GLN A 300 1.82 -12.82 8.08
CA GLN A 300 1.93 -11.49 7.45
C GLN A 300 1.04 -11.32 6.22
N MET A 301 0.56 -12.42 5.64
CA MET A 301 -0.32 -12.36 4.47
C MET A 301 -1.76 -12.05 4.87
N ASP A 302 -2.23 -10.87 4.48
CA ASP A 302 -3.62 -10.48 4.70
C ASP A 302 -4.61 -11.28 3.83
N GLN A 303 -4.20 -11.69 2.63
CA GLN A 303 -5.03 -12.40 1.68
C GLN A 303 -4.25 -13.52 0.98
N PRO A 304 -4.93 -14.62 0.58
CA PRO A 304 -4.27 -15.67 -0.16
C PRO A 304 -3.90 -15.22 -1.58
N THR A 305 -2.76 -15.67 -2.05
CA THR A 305 -2.23 -15.45 -3.40
C THR A 305 -1.70 -16.74 -4.00
N GLY A 306 -1.86 -16.91 -5.31
CA GLY A 306 -1.37 -18.03 -6.10
C GLY A 306 -0.06 -17.74 -6.84
N ASP A 307 0.50 -16.54 -6.68
CA ASP A 307 1.76 -16.12 -7.33
C ASP A 307 2.97 -16.73 -6.61
N ALA A 308 3.29 -16.25 -5.40
CA ALA A 308 4.29 -16.82 -4.50
C ALA A 308 4.15 -16.22 -3.08
N LEU A 309 5.00 -16.65 -2.14
CA LEU A 309 5.10 -16.06 -0.81
C LEU A 309 5.72 -14.65 -0.93
N ASN A 310 4.85 -13.68 -1.12
CA ASN A 310 5.18 -12.27 -1.29
C ASN A 310 4.54 -11.50 -0.12
N THR A 311 5.34 -11.04 0.83
CA THR A 311 4.91 -10.21 1.97
C THR A 311 5.28 -8.76 1.77
#